data_AF-A0AAD5ED50-F1
#
_entry.id   AF-A0AAD5ED50-F1
#
_cell.length_a   1.000
_cell.length_b   1.000
_cell.length_c   1.000
_cell.angle_alpha   90.00
_cell.angle_beta   90.00
_cell.angle_gamma   90.00
#
_symmetry.space_group_name_H-M   'P 1'
#
loop_
_entity.id
_entity.type
_entity.pdbx_description
1 polymer ?
#
loop_
_entity_poly.entity_id
_entity_poly.type
_entity_poly.pdbx_seq_one_letter_code
_entity_poly.pdbx_strand_id
1 'polypeptide(L)'
;MPSVRLPLYYRLLFPDLVEARNRSGLIDAPPRITQSAKIDQELYTYLALIVRDFIQPWYLAITLDNGLPSEVTRIVTHCCREIELRCQKIDVVELILKSFPTLLTQHYLDYHQAVDKLHLNHGGGSATELESLFHGLQPHFAIEHEKEYVKQLSDHLLKSLLPKDEYDSDCVRYLVRDILNMVLTIIIARLSDPWTINTIVSKLLSHYDERLLKLQAPGEIWAPIQSDQPKEDTESKPISTTGGSTSIDPTGIVTSLQETQKTTLSPQLRHRHIHSRQNSDVQKQELTASPSPRRFTPLSTLEEQGDELAQATLPQPEKPPRRYSMRFISLQVILAPLQNMWFYIISLLTLSQERYQHVVRQRKKSRHVRLEDPVLRFTEVAFCVEDRPVVLWAWRMVGMFIWPIARILGGGVFTDKFLEQSVYHLLSEQRLVYYMQIGRETLWPGGKFVTAGTLPTEEEQNALRIQAERKLVLAIPDIVERVLFETSDINVHQQCMSQALAPLQNPYINKHLVFYMVDLIVSTVFPELAYNPVKAT
;
A
#
# COMPACT_ATOMS: atom_id res chain seq x y z
N MET A 1 47.79 9.85 6.64
CA MET A 1 46.38 10.07 6.22
C MET A 1 45.47 9.15 7.02
N PRO A 2 44.32 9.62 7.53
CA PRO A 2 43.32 8.72 8.11
C PRO A 2 42.80 7.76 7.04
N SER A 3 42.66 6.48 7.38
CA SER A 3 42.16 5.47 6.44
C SER A 3 40.66 5.63 6.25
N VAL A 4 40.27 6.31 5.16
CA VAL A 4 38.86 6.39 4.71
C VAL A 4 38.35 4.96 4.56
N ARG A 5 37.45 4.56 5.48
CA ARG A 5 36.84 3.23 5.51
C ARG A 5 35.97 3.09 4.27
N LEU A 6 36.17 2.01 3.51
CA LEU A 6 35.38 1.79 2.31
C LEU A 6 33.93 1.40 2.66
N PRO A 7 32.95 1.81 1.82
CA PRO A 7 31.59 1.28 1.86
C PRO A 7 31.57 -0.25 1.93
N LEU A 8 30.51 -0.81 2.50
CA LEU A 8 30.38 -2.26 2.69
C LEU A 8 30.54 -3.03 1.38
N TYR A 9 29.94 -2.54 0.29
CA TYR A 9 29.92 -3.23 -1.00
C TYR A 9 31.30 -3.41 -1.63
N TYR A 10 32.19 -2.40 -1.58
CA TYR A 10 33.57 -2.57 -2.05
C TYR A 10 34.29 -3.71 -1.33
N ARG A 11 34.08 -3.85 -0.01
CA ARG A 11 34.76 -4.85 0.82
C ARG A 11 34.15 -6.26 0.71
N LEU A 12 32.94 -6.39 0.19
CA LEU A 12 32.20 -7.65 0.15
C LEU A 12 32.04 -8.23 -1.26
N LEU A 13 31.87 -7.36 -2.26
CA LEU A 13 31.54 -7.73 -3.64
C LEU A 13 32.73 -7.55 -4.60
N PHE A 14 33.72 -6.72 -4.22
CA PHE A 14 34.83 -6.34 -5.08
C PHE A 14 36.21 -6.45 -4.38
N PRO A 15 36.58 -7.64 -3.86
CA PRO A 15 37.87 -7.84 -3.20
C PRO A 15 39.05 -7.43 -4.10
N ASP A 16 38.96 -7.74 -5.40
CA ASP A 16 40.00 -7.42 -6.40
C ASP A 16 40.24 -5.90 -6.52
N LEU A 17 39.19 -5.08 -6.42
CA LEU A 17 39.33 -3.61 -6.47
C LEU A 17 39.94 -3.06 -5.17
N VAL A 18 39.70 -3.73 -4.04
CA VAL A 18 40.35 -3.39 -2.76
C VAL A 18 41.83 -3.81 -2.78
N GLU A 19 42.18 -4.93 -3.40
CA GLU A 19 43.57 -5.31 -3.65
C GLU A 19 44.27 -4.38 -4.63
N ALA A 20 43.63 -4.02 -5.75
CA ALA A 20 44.14 -3.05 -6.72
C ALA A 20 44.46 -1.71 -6.05
N ARG A 21 43.60 -1.25 -5.12
CA ARG A 21 43.87 -0.08 -4.27
C ARG A 21 45.08 -0.27 -3.36
N ASN A 22 45.20 -1.41 -2.68
CA ASN A 22 46.32 -1.67 -1.80
C ASN A 22 47.67 -1.71 -2.54
N ARG A 23 47.65 -1.98 -3.86
CA ARG A 23 48.83 -1.98 -4.74
C ARG A 23 49.09 -0.63 -5.43
N SER A 24 48.07 0.14 -5.79
CA SER A 24 48.19 1.35 -6.63
C SER A 24 47.89 2.69 -5.91
N GLY A 25 47.19 2.65 -4.77
CA GLY A 25 46.66 3.82 -4.07
C GLY A 25 45.31 4.34 -4.60
N LEU A 26 44.93 4.03 -5.84
CA LEU A 26 43.65 4.45 -6.44
C LEU A 26 42.59 3.34 -6.35
N ILE A 27 41.31 3.71 -6.46
CA ILE A 27 40.18 2.77 -6.52
C ILE A 27 39.53 2.93 -7.88
N ASP A 28 39.55 1.87 -8.69
CA ASP A 28 38.75 1.82 -9.90
C ASP A 28 37.26 1.69 -9.57
N ALA A 29 36.41 2.31 -10.37
CA ALA A 29 34.97 2.24 -10.17
C ALA A 29 34.44 0.82 -10.44
N PRO A 30 33.45 0.33 -9.67
CA PRO A 30 32.78 -0.92 -9.99
C PRO A 30 32.08 -0.84 -11.36
N PRO A 31 31.75 -1.99 -11.99
CA PRO A 31 30.97 -2.02 -13.22
C PRO A 31 29.67 -1.21 -13.06
N ARG A 32 29.27 -0.46 -14.10
CA ARG A 32 27.97 0.21 -14.05
C ARG A 32 26.84 -0.79 -14.17
N ILE A 33 25.82 -0.65 -13.34
CA ILE A 33 24.55 -1.37 -13.49
C ILE A 33 23.62 -0.54 -14.37
N THR A 34 23.46 0.74 -14.03
CA THR A 34 22.49 1.66 -14.65
C THR A 34 23.17 2.90 -15.25
N GLN A 35 22.37 3.81 -15.80
CA GLN A 35 22.85 5.13 -16.23
C GLN A 35 23.35 6.01 -15.06
N SER A 36 22.89 5.79 -13.82
CA SER A 36 23.26 6.59 -12.64
C SER A 36 24.24 5.87 -11.71
N ALA A 37 25.43 6.46 -11.56
CA ALA A 37 26.42 6.01 -10.57
C ALA A 37 25.96 6.15 -9.11
N LYS A 38 24.88 6.89 -8.80
CA LYS A 38 24.32 6.98 -7.45
C LYS A 38 23.35 5.84 -7.16
N ILE A 39 22.50 5.51 -8.14
CA ILE A 39 21.62 4.34 -8.07
C ILE A 39 22.46 3.07 -7.98
N ASP A 40 23.53 2.95 -8.77
CA ASP A 40 24.48 1.83 -8.71
C ASP A 40 25.10 1.63 -7.32
N GLN A 41 25.47 2.72 -6.63
CA GLN A 41 26.02 2.64 -5.26
C GLN A 41 25.00 2.12 -4.24
N GLU A 42 23.73 2.48 -4.38
CA GLU A 42 22.67 1.95 -3.53
C GLU A 42 22.32 0.50 -3.89
N LEU A 43 22.24 0.15 -5.18
CA LEU A 43 22.07 -1.24 -5.65
C LEU A 43 23.18 -2.16 -5.12
N TYR A 44 24.45 -1.75 -5.23
CA TYR A 44 25.56 -2.49 -4.66
C TYR A 44 25.53 -2.56 -3.13
N THR A 45 24.99 -1.53 -2.46
CA THR A 45 24.78 -1.56 -1.00
C THR A 45 23.70 -2.57 -0.60
N TYR A 46 22.57 -2.60 -1.29
CA TYR A 46 21.52 -3.62 -1.11
C TYR A 46 22.05 -5.03 -1.35
N LEU A 47 22.76 -5.24 -2.48
CA LEU A 47 23.37 -6.53 -2.80
C LEU A 47 24.36 -6.98 -1.72
N ALA A 48 25.19 -6.08 -1.20
CA ALA A 48 26.11 -6.41 -0.11
C ALA A 48 25.40 -6.77 1.20
N LEU A 49 24.27 -6.13 1.51
CA LEU A 49 23.45 -6.50 2.67
C LEU A 49 22.79 -7.89 2.48
N ILE A 50 22.28 -8.17 1.27
CA ILE A 50 21.70 -9.48 0.90
C ILE A 50 22.75 -10.59 0.99
N VAL A 51 23.94 -10.40 0.40
CA VAL A 51 25.04 -11.38 0.48
C VAL A 51 25.45 -11.62 1.94
N ARG A 52 25.59 -10.56 2.74
CA ARG A 52 26.00 -10.67 4.15
C ARG A 52 24.99 -11.40 5.03
N ASP A 53 23.69 -11.15 4.85
CA ASP A 53 22.65 -11.63 5.79
C ASP A 53 21.95 -12.92 5.31
N PHE A 54 21.86 -13.14 3.99
CA PHE A 54 21.13 -14.28 3.41
C PHE A 54 22.01 -15.33 2.72
N ILE A 55 23.30 -15.07 2.48
CA ILE A 55 24.22 -16.00 1.80
C ILE A 55 25.38 -16.42 2.70
N GLN A 56 26.15 -15.46 3.22
CA GLN A 56 27.34 -15.74 4.02
C GLN A 56 27.11 -16.65 5.26
N PRO A 57 26.01 -16.57 6.02
CA PRO A 57 25.85 -17.34 7.26
C PRO A 57 25.82 -18.87 7.05
N TRP A 58 25.33 -19.35 5.90
CA TRP A 58 25.36 -20.77 5.55
C TRP A 58 26.51 -21.10 4.60
N TYR A 59 26.89 -20.20 3.69
CA TYR A 59 27.97 -20.46 2.72
C TYR A 59 29.33 -20.66 3.40
N LEU A 60 29.67 -19.81 4.38
CA LEU A 60 30.89 -19.92 5.17
C LEU A 60 30.88 -21.11 6.16
N ALA A 61 29.73 -21.74 6.39
CA ALA A 61 29.62 -22.98 7.15
C ALA A 61 29.85 -24.23 6.28
N ILE A 62 29.86 -24.10 4.95
CA ILE A 62 30.05 -25.18 3.98
C ILE A 62 31.43 -25.10 3.30
N THR A 63 31.93 -23.90 3.00
CA THR A 63 33.21 -23.71 2.30
C THR A 63 33.97 -22.47 2.78
N LEU A 64 35.28 -22.48 2.57
CA LEU A 64 36.19 -21.34 2.78
C LEU A 64 36.51 -20.57 1.48
N ASP A 65 35.94 -21.01 0.35
CA ASP A 65 35.99 -20.27 -0.91
C ASP A 65 35.27 -18.91 -0.79
N ASN A 66 35.75 -17.92 -1.52
CA ASN A 66 35.18 -16.58 -1.59
C ASN A 66 34.73 -16.18 -3.01
N GLY A 67 34.65 -17.14 -3.94
CA GLY A 67 34.17 -16.91 -5.32
C GLY A 67 32.69 -16.55 -5.41
N LEU A 68 31.81 -17.18 -4.61
CA LEU A 68 30.35 -17.02 -4.75
C LEU A 68 29.85 -15.56 -4.69
N PRO A 69 30.32 -14.68 -3.78
CA PRO A 69 29.95 -13.26 -3.80
C PRO A 69 30.24 -12.54 -5.13
N SER A 70 31.30 -12.91 -5.84
CA SER A 70 31.64 -12.32 -7.15
C SER A 70 30.67 -12.81 -8.23
N GLU A 71 30.38 -14.11 -8.28
CA GLU A 71 29.43 -14.70 -9.23
C GLU A 71 27.99 -14.22 -8.99
N VAL A 72 27.55 -14.14 -7.73
CA VAL A 72 26.27 -13.53 -7.36
C VAL A 72 26.24 -12.06 -7.79
N THR A 73 27.36 -11.33 -7.70
CA THR A 73 27.45 -9.94 -8.18
C THR A 73 27.36 -9.86 -9.70
N ARG A 74 27.98 -10.78 -10.45
CA ARG A 74 27.85 -10.87 -11.91
C ARG A 74 26.39 -11.13 -12.33
N ILE A 75 25.75 -12.13 -11.72
CA ILE A 75 24.37 -12.52 -12.02
C ILE A 75 23.39 -11.40 -11.65
N VAL A 76 23.48 -10.81 -10.46
CA VAL A 76 22.57 -9.71 -10.06
C VAL A 76 22.79 -8.46 -10.92
N THR A 77 24.04 -8.13 -11.29
CA THR A 77 24.33 -7.03 -12.24
C THR A 77 23.66 -7.28 -13.60
N HIS A 78 23.63 -8.53 -14.10
CA HIS A 78 22.91 -8.89 -15.32
C HIS A 78 21.39 -8.68 -15.16
N CYS A 79 20.79 -9.27 -14.13
CA CYS A 79 19.35 -9.16 -13.86
C CYS A 79 18.89 -7.70 -13.70
N CYS A 80 19.66 -6.86 -12.99
CA CYS A 80 19.33 -5.44 -12.83
C CYS A 80 19.41 -4.66 -14.15
N ARG A 81 20.35 -4.96 -15.05
CA ARG A 81 20.41 -4.37 -16.40
C ARG A 81 19.21 -4.78 -17.26
N GLU A 82 18.82 -6.05 -17.22
CA GLU A 82 17.62 -6.53 -17.91
C GLU A 82 16.33 -5.86 -17.40
N ILE A 83 16.23 -5.62 -16.09
CA ILE A 83 15.13 -4.85 -15.49
C ILE A 83 15.19 -3.38 -15.96
N GLU A 84 16.36 -2.72 -15.97
CA GLU A 84 16.49 -1.33 -16.44
C GLU A 84 16.05 -1.20 -17.91
N LEU A 85 16.50 -2.11 -18.78
CA LEU A 85 16.15 -2.17 -20.21
C LEU A 85 14.66 -2.47 -20.48
N ARG A 86 13.93 -2.98 -19.48
CA ARG A 86 12.46 -3.14 -19.52
C ARG A 86 11.79 -1.88 -18.99
N CYS A 87 12.19 -1.37 -17.83
CA CYS A 87 11.68 -0.14 -17.24
C CYS A 87 11.79 1.07 -18.17
N GLN A 88 12.87 1.19 -18.97
CA GLN A 88 13.03 2.23 -19.99
C GLN A 88 11.95 2.21 -21.11
N LYS A 89 11.19 1.11 -21.25
CA LYS A 89 10.10 0.95 -22.24
C LYS A 89 8.69 1.16 -21.64
N ILE A 90 8.57 1.26 -20.32
CA ILE A 90 7.28 1.32 -19.62
C ILE A 90 6.75 2.75 -19.64
N ASP A 91 5.44 2.90 -19.86
CA ASP A 91 4.76 4.17 -19.66
C ASP A 91 4.51 4.43 -18.17
N VAL A 92 5.56 4.91 -17.49
CA VAL A 92 5.52 5.22 -16.05
C VAL A 92 4.45 6.26 -15.68
N VAL A 93 4.05 7.10 -16.64
CA VAL A 93 3.03 8.13 -16.47
C VAL A 93 1.64 7.49 -16.41
N GLU A 94 1.33 6.56 -17.31
CA GLU A 94 0.09 5.78 -17.26
C GLU A 94 0.06 4.83 -16.05
N LEU A 95 1.18 4.19 -15.70
CA LEU A 95 1.28 3.33 -14.51
C LEU A 95 0.95 4.11 -13.21
N ILE A 96 1.54 5.29 -13.02
CA ILE A 96 1.44 6.07 -11.77
C ILE A 96 0.17 6.92 -11.68
N LEU A 97 -0.33 7.47 -12.80
CA LEU A 97 -1.50 8.37 -12.78
C LEU A 97 -2.84 7.68 -13.09
N LYS A 98 -2.81 6.49 -13.70
CA LYS A 98 -4.02 5.76 -14.07
C LYS A 98 -4.10 4.41 -13.38
N SER A 99 -3.15 3.50 -13.60
CA SER A 99 -3.26 2.12 -13.11
C SER A 99 -3.22 2.03 -11.59
N PHE A 100 -2.23 2.65 -10.95
CA PHE A 100 -2.08 2.61 -9.50
C PHE A 100 -3.21 3.34 -8.72
N PRO A 101 -3.67 4.55 -9.10
CA PRO A 101 -4.81 5.19 -8.45
C PRO A 101 -6.12 4.44 -8.68
N THR A 102 -6.30 3.78 -9.82
CA THR A 102 -7.49 2.92 -10.07
C THR A 102 -7.49 1.71 -9.12
N LEU A 103 -6.34 1.05 -8.93
CA LEU A 103 -6.21 -0.05 -7.96
C LEU A 103 -6.52 0.41 -6.54
N LEU A 104 -5.93 1.53 -6.09
CA LEU A 104 -6.21 2.11 -4.77
C LEU A 104 -7.68 2.50 -4.60
N THR A 105 -8.30 3.11 -5.63
CA THR A 105 -9.73 3.45 -5.61
C THR A 105 -10.60 2.22 -5.37
N GLN A 106 -10.32 1.13 -6.10
CA GLN A 106 -11.09 -0.11 -5.96
C GLN A 106 -10.87 -0.74 -4.58
N HIS A 107 -9.62 -0.83 -4.12
CA HIS A 107 -9.25 -1.33 -2.80
C HIS A 107 -9.96 -0.60 -1.65
N TYR A 108 -10.03 0.73 -1.71
CA TYR A 108 -10.75 1.53 -0.73
C TYR A 108 -12.28 1.34 -0.82
N LEU A 109 -12.86 1.31 -2.02
CA LEU A 109 -14.30 1.05 -2.20
C LEU A 109 -14.70 -0.32 -1.62
N ASP A 110 -13.91 -1.36 -1.87
CA ASP A 110 -14.16 -2.70 -1.35
C ASP A 110 -13.99 -2.76 0.18
N TYR A 111 -13.04 -1.99 0.75
CA TYR A 111 -12.90 -1.85 2.20
C TYR A 111 -14.14 -1.22 2.83
N HIS A 112 -14.58 -0.07 2.31
CA HIS A 112 -15.77 0.60 2.84
C HIS A 112 -17.02 -0.28 2.67
N GLN A 113 -17.15 -1.04 1.57
CA GLN A 113 -18.25 -1.97 1.39
C GLN A 113 -18.18 -3.18 2.36
N ALA A 114 -16.99 -3.67 2.71
CA ALA A 114 -16.82 -4.71 3.72
C ALA A 114 -17.19 -4.21 5.13
N VAL A 115 -16.81 -2.98 5.47
CA VAL A 115 -17.17 -2.32 6.74
C VAL A 115 -18.69 -2.06 6.83
N ASP A 116 -19.33 -1.54 5.78
CA ASP A 116 -20.79 -1.35 5.74
C ASP A 116 -21.55 -2.67 5.93
N LYS A 117 -21.09 -3.77 5.29
CA LYS A 117 -21.65 -5.12 5.48
C LYS A 117 -21.48 -5.63 6.92
N LEU A 118 -20.30 -5.42 7.52
CA LEU A 118 -20.03 -5.81 8.91
C LEU A 118 -21.00 -5.12 9.87
N HIS A 119 -21.27 -3.82 9.67
CA HIS A 119 -22.23 -3.07 10.49
C HIS A 119 -23.69 -3.51 10.31
N LEU A 120 -24.05 -4.16 9.20
CA LEU A 120 -25.40 -4.70 8.97
C LEU A 120 -25.60 -6.11 9.56
N ASN A 121 -24.52 -6.89 9.77
CA ASN A 121 -24.59 -8.30 10.16
C ASN A 121 -24.88 -8.58 11.65
N HIS A 122 -25.27 -7.58 12.46
CA HIS A 122 -25.55 -7.71 13.90
C HIS A 122 -26.68 -8.69 14.29
N GLY A 123 -27.42 -9.27 13.32
CA GLY A 123 -28.65 -10.02 13.56
C GLY A 123 -28.61 -11.55 13.34
N GLY A 124 -27.50 -12.17 12.94
CA GLY A 124 -27.58 -13.56 12.45
C GLY A 124 -26.32 -14.44 12.48
N GLY A 125 -26.13 -15.18 13.58
CA GLY A 125 -25.64 -16.58 13.57
C GLY A 125 -24.18 -16.89 13.19
N SER A 126 -23.45 -15.99 12.54
CA SER A 126 -22.04 -16.19 12.18
C SER A 126 -21.26 -14.89 12.32
N ALA A 127 -20.13 -14.95 13.02
CA ALA A 127 -19.19 -13.83 13.12
C ALA A 127 -18.37 -13.74 11.83
N THR A 128 -18.92 -13.11 10.80
CA THR A 128 -18.18 -12.80 9.56
C THR A 128 -17.17 -11.69 9.84
N GLU A 129 -15.92 -12.07 10.09
CA GLU A 129 -14.82 -11.14 10.34
C GLU A 129 -14.56 -10.25 9.10
N LEU A 130 -14.10 -9.01 9.31
CA LEU A 130 -13.89 -8.02 8.24
C LEU A 130 -13.01 -8.56 7.11
N GLU A 131 -11.98 -9.32 7.46
CA GLU A 131 -11.03 -9.95 6.54
C GLU A 131 -11.71 -10.96 5.62
N SER A 132 -12.66 -11.76 6.13
CA SER A 132 -13.46 -12.69 5.32
C SER A 132 -14.41 -11.99 4.34
N LEU A 133 -15.02 -10.87 4.77
CA LEU A 133 -15.87 -10.04 3.92
C LEU A 133 -15.06 -9.32 2.84
N PHE A 134 -13.82 -8.93 3.15
CA PHE A 134 -12.90 -8.27 2.23
C PHE A 134 -12.31 -9.23 1.19
N HIS A 135 -11.86 -10.43 1.59
CA HIS A 135 -11.41 -11.47 0.65
C HIS A 135 -12.53 -11.92 -0.29
N GLY A 136 -13.78 -11.92 0.18
CA GLY A 136 -14.96 -12.14 -0.68
C GLY A 136 -15.22 -11.03 -1.72
N LEU A 137 -14.55 -9.88 -1.63
CA LEU A 137 -14.61 -8.78 -2.59
C LEU A 137 -13.35 -8.67 -3.47
N GLN A 138 -12.17 -8.87 -2.88
CA GLN A 138 -10.89 -8.83 -3.59
C GLN A 138 -10.17 -10.20 -3.58
N PRO A 139 -10.81 -11.30 -4.01
CA PRO A 139 -10.23 -12.64 -3.89
C PRO A 139 -8.91 -12.75 -4.67
N HIS A 140 -7.84 -13.16 -3.99
CA HIS A 140 -6.52 -13.28 -4.61
C HIS A 140 -5.85 -14.60 -4.21
N PHE A 141 -5.32 -15.34 -5.21
CA PHE A 141 -4.77 -16.68 -5.01
C PHE A 141 -3.64 -16.72 -3.96
N ALA A 142 -2.80 -15.68 -3.92
CA ALA A 142 -1.65 -15.61 -3.03
C ALA A 142 -2.01 -15.37 -1.55
N ILE A 143 -3.25 -15.01 -1.23
CA ILE A 143 -3.71 -14.86 0.16
C ILE A 143 -3.83 -16.23 0.84
N GLU A 144 -4.36 -17.22 0.12
CA GLU A 144 -4.46 -18.61 0.58
C GLU A 144 -3.18 -19.42 0.28
N HIS A 145 -2.53 -19.16 -0.86
CA HIS A 145 -1.44 -19.97 -1.42
C HIS A 145 -0.12 -19.22 -1.57
N GLU A 146 0.16 -18.25 -0.68
CA GLU A 146 1.34 -17.35 -0.69
C GLU A 146 2.65 -18.01 -1.14
N LYS A 147 3.04 -19.13 -0.51
CA LYS A 147 4.32 -19.80 -0.79
C LYS A 147 4.40 -20.35 -2.21
N GLU A 148 3.28 -20.81 -2.76
CA GLU A 148 3.21 -21.34 -4.12
C GLU A 148 3.13 -20.21 -5.15
N TYR A 149 2.40 -19.12 -4.85
CA TYR A 149 2.42 -17.90 -5.67
C TYR A 149 3.83 -17.30 -5.76
N VAL A 150 4.50 -17.08 -4.62
CA VAL A 150 5.86 -16.49 -4.60
C VAL A 150 6.86 -17.39 -5.33
N LYS A 151 6.76 -18.72 -5.15
CA LYS A 151 7.55 -19.71 -5.91
C LYS A 151 7.33 -19.62 -7.41
N GLN A 152 6.07 -19.63 -7.86
CA GLN A 152 5.74 -19.54 -9.28
C GLN A 152 6.16 -18.19 -9.87
N LEU A 153 5.99 -17.10 -9.14
CA LEU A 153 6.48 -15.78 -9.53
C LEU A 153 8.00 -15.79 -9.72
N SER A 154 8.76 -16.34 -8.76
CA SER A 154 10.22 -16.49 -8.88
C SER A 154 10.62 -17.37 -10.07
N ASP A 155 9.99 -18.52 -10.27
CA ASP A 155 10.29 -19.43 -11.41
C ASP A 155 10.09 -18.72 -12.77
N HIS A 156 9.05 -17.89 -12.90
CA HIS A 156 8.78 -17.10 -14.11
C HIS A 156 9.73 -15.90 -14.27
N LEU A 157 9.99 -15.14 -13.20
CA LEU A 157 10.94 -14.02 -13.22
C LEU A 157 12.34 -14.51 -13.61
N LEU A 158 12.83 -15.59 -13.00
CA LEU A 158 14.16 -16.14 -13.27
C LEU A 158 14.31 -16.63 -14.72
N LYS A 159 13.28 -17.27 -15.26
CA LYS A 159 13.23 -17.66 -16.68
C LYS A 159 13.32 -16.47 -17.65
N SER A 160 12.95 -15.28 -17.21
CA SER A 160 13.02 -14.04 -18.00
C SER A 160 14.27 -13.19 -17.78
N LEU A 161 14.99 -13.37 -16.66
CA LEU A 161 16.09 -12.49 -16.21
C LEU A 161 17.48 -13.15 -16.20
N LEU A 162 17.57 -14.47 -16.00
CA LEU A 162 18.85 -15.18 -16.02
C LEU A 162 19.37 -15.36 -17.46
N PRO A 163 20.70 -15.29 -17.67
CA PRO A 163 21.31 -15.83 -18.88
C PRO A 163 20.96 -17.32 -19.03
N LYS A 164 20.84 -17.81 -20.27
CA LYS A 164 20.49 -19.22 -20.54
C LYS A 164 21.47 -20.19 -19.89
N ASP A 165 22.76 -19.89 -20.02
CA ASP A 165 23.87 -20.70 -19.49
C ASP A 165 23.79 -20.86 -17.95
N GLU A 166 23.21 -19.89 -17.25
CA GLU A 166 22.96 -19.94 -15.79
C GLU A 166 21.62 -20.62 -15.45
N TYR A 167 20.59 -20.42 -16.28
CA TYR A 167 19.24 -20.98 -16.08
C TYR A 167 19.19 -22.50 -16.32
N ASP A 168 20.00 -23.00 -17.25
CA ASP A 168 20.14 -24.43 -17.56
C ASP A 168 20.90 -25.18 -16.44
N SER A 169 21.56 -24.47 -15.52
CA SER A 169 22.20 -25.03 -14.33
C SER A 169 21.18 -25.18 -13.19
N ASP A 170 20.71 -26.41 -12.95
CA ASP A 170 19.77 -26.74 -11.86
C ASP A 170 20.20 -26.16 -10.50
N CYS A 171 21.48 -26.28 -10.15
CA CYS A 171 22.02 -25.80 -8.88
C CYS A 171 21.88 -24.27 -8.73
N VAL A 172 22.21 -23.50 -9.78
CA VAL A 172 22.07 -22.04 -9.78
C VAL A 172 20.59 -21.66 -9.76
N ARG A 173 19.77 -22.30 -10.59
CA ARG A 173 18.33 -22.05 -10.69
C ARG A 173 17.62 -22.24 -9.35
N TYR A 174 17.81 -23.37 -8.66
CA TYR A 174 17.17 -23.61 -7.36
C TYR A 174 17.71 -22.67 -6.27
N LEU A 175 19.03 -22.46 -6.21
CA LEU A 175 19.63 -21.58 -5.19
C LEU A 175 19.15 -20.13 -5.32
N VAL A 176 19.18 -19.57 -6.53
CA VAL A 176 18.74 -18.19 -6.77
C VAL A 176 17.23 -18.05 -6.57
N ARG A 177 16.42 -19.07 -6.94
CA ARG A 177 14.98 -19.09 -6.67
C ARG A 177 14.67 -19.08 -5.17
N ASP A 178 15.36 -19.89 -4.38
CA ASP A 178 15.02 -20.01 -2.96
C ASP A 178 15.51 -18.80 -2.16
N ILE A 179 16.60 -18.16 -2.58
CA ILE A 179 16.99 -16.81 -2.12
C ILE A 179 15.94 -15.75 -2.52
N LEU A 180 15.49 -15.74 -3.78
CA LEU A 180 14.48 -14.79 -4.27
C LEU A 180 13.14 -14.97 -3.54
N ASN A 181 12.69 -16.21 -3.33
CA ASN A 181 11.49 -16.55 -2.56
C ASN A 181 11.57 -15.98 -1.13
N MET A 182 12.70 -16.16 -0.45
CA MET A 182 12.91 -15.61 0.89
C MET A 182 12.84 -14.08 0.90
N VAL A 183 13.55 -13.41 -0.02
CA VAL A 183 13.57 -11.95 -0.13
C VAL A 183 12.19 -11.38 -0.49
N LEU A 184 11.47 -11.99 -1.45
CA LEU A 184 10.11 -11.58 -1.81
C LEU A 184 9.13 -11.76 -0.65
N THR A 185 9.16 -12.90 0.05
CA THR A 185 8.30 -13.14 1.23
C THR A 185 8.54 -12.09 2.32
N ILE A 186 9.80 -11.73 2.58
CA ILE A 186 10.18 -10.67 3.53
C ILE A 186 9.64 -9.31 3.07
N ILE A 187 9.79 -8.95 1.79
CA ILE A 187 9.30 -7.68 1.24
C ILE A 187 7.77 -7.61 1.31
N ILE A 188 7.05 -8.68 0.95
CA ILE A 188 5.59 -8.75 1.02
C ILE A 188 5.11 -8.58 2.47
N ALA A 189 5.69 -9.32 3.42
CA ALA A 189 5.34 -9.22 4.84
C ALA A 189 5.60 -7.81 5.40
N ARG A 190 6.71 -7.17 5.02
CA ARG A 190 7.04 -5.80 5.47
C ARG A 190 6.20 -4.73 4.79
N LEU A 191 5.88 -4.84 3.50
CA LEU A 191 4.98 -3.87 2.84
C LEU A 191 3.52 -4.02 3.29
N SER A 192 3.13 -5.18 3.83
CA SER A 192 1.80 -5.40 4.40
C SER A 192 1.64 -4.84 5.82
N ASP A 193 2.74 -4.67 6.55
CA ASP A 193 2.77 -4.24 7.95
C ASP A 193 2.42 -2.73 8.12
N PRO A 194 1.34 -2.37 8.86
CA PRO A 194 0.97 -0.98 9.12
C PRO A 194 2.06 -0.14 9.78
N TRP A 195 2.90 -0.70 10.65
CA TRP A 195 4.03 0.03 11.24
C TRP A 195 5.04 0.43 10.16
N THR A 196 5.30 -0.46 9.20
CA THR A 196 6.19 -0.19 8.06
C THR A 196 5.59 0.86 7.12
N ILE A 197 4.29 0.80 6.84
CA ILE A 197 3.59 1.84 6.04
C ILE A 197 3.68 3.21 6.75
N ASN A 198 3.34 3.27 8.04
CA ASN A 198 3.41 4.50 8.83
C ASN A 198 4.86 5.02 8.99
N THR A 199 5.86 4.13 9.00
CA THR A 199 7.29 4.47 8.92
C THR A 199 7.65 5.13 7.58
N ILE A 200 7.23 4.52 6.46
CA ILE A 200 7.49 5.02 5.11
C ILE A 200 6.87 6.42 4.93
N VAL A 201 5.60 6.59 5.31
CA VAL A 201 4.91 7.90 5.32
C VAL A 201 5.67 8.92 6.17
N SER A 202 6.03 8.55 7.41
CA SER A 202 6.73 9.46 8.34
C SER A 202 8.11 9.89 7.85
N LYS A 203 8.82 9.02 7.12
CA LYS A 203 10.12 9.33 6.50
C LYS A 203 9.98 10.18 5.23
N LEU A 204 9.05 9.84 4.33
CA LEU A 204 8.77 10.61 3.11
C LEU A 204 8.36 12.07 3.42
N LEU A 205 7.75 12.30 4.58
CA LEU A 205 7.30 13.60 5.07
C LEU A 205 8.24 14.20 6.13
N SER A 206 9.50 13.77 6.22
CA SER A 206 10.44 14.29 7.22
C SER A 206 10.74 15.79 7.10
N HIS A 207 10.55 16.39 5.91
CA HIS A 207 10.63 17.84 5.72
C HIS A 207 9.62 18.62 6.59
N TYR A 208 8.54 17.98 7.03
CA TYR A 208 7.53 18.59 7.92
C TYR A 208 7.82 18.40 9.41
N ASP A 209 8.89 17.70 9.81
CA ASP A 209 9.21 17.48 11.23
C ASP A 209 9.42 18.81 11.99
N GLU A 210 10.09 19.81 11.42
CA GLU A 210 10.27 21.12 12.06
C GLU A 210 8.95 21.90 12.21
N ARG A 211 8.00 21.73 11.28
CA ARG A 211 6.65 22.32 11.35
C ARG A 211 5.81 21.60 12.41
N LEU A 212 5.96 20.28 12.51
CA LEU A 212 5.25 19.44 13.48
C LEU A 212 5.73 19.69 14.92
N LEU A 213 7.04 19.82 15.14
CA LEU A 213 7.63 20.07 16.45
C LEU A 213 7.18 21.41 17.06
N LYS A 214 7.01 22.45 16.23
CA LYS A 214 6.44 23.74 16.66
C LYS A 214 4.99 23.57 17.13
N LEU A 215 4.15 22.96 16.30
CA LEU A 215 2.73 22.70 16.60
C LEU A 215 2.47 21.69 17.74
N GLN A 216 3.53 21.10 18.30
CA GLN A 216 3.50 20.24 19.49
C GLN A 216 4.19 20.89 20.71
N ALA A 217 4.53 22.18 20.67
CA ALA A 217 5.08 22.90 21.80
C ALA A 217 4.07 22.98 22.98
N PRO A 218 4.52 23.14 24.24
CA PRO A 218 3.62 23.19 25.40
C PRO A 218 2.61 24.35 25.31
N GLY A 219 1.33 24.01 25.08
CA GLY A 219 0.25 24.98 24.89
C GLY A 219 -0.17 25.21 23.43
N GLU A 220 0.45 24.54 22.46
CA GLU A 220 0.03 24.57 21.05
C GLU A 220 -1.02 23.48 20.70
N ILE A 221 -1.38 23.42 19.43
CA ILE A 221 -2.63 22.82 18.90
C ILE A 221 -2.71 21.30 19.10
N TRP A 222 -1.58 20.61 19.11
CA TRP A 222 -1.48 19.17 19.32
C TRP A 222 -0.71 18.85 20.59
N ALA A 223 -1.25 17.93 21.40
CA ALA A 223 -0.51 17.37 22.53
C ALA A 223 0.79 16.69 22.06
N PRO A 224 1.93 16.88 22.79
CA PRO A 224 3.18 16.19 22.50
C PRO A 224 2.98 14.68 22.41
N ILE A 225 3.60 14.04 21.42
CA ILE A 225 3.62 12.58 21.33
C ILE A 225 4.60 12.06 22.39
N GLN A 226 4.11 11.29 23.35
CA GLN A 226 4.98 10.56 24.27
C GLN A 226 5.64 9.41 23.50
N SER A 227 6.95 9.48 23.33
CA SER A 227 7.78 8.38 22.85
C SER A 227 8.87 8.11 23.88
N ASP A 228 8.91 6.90 24.42
CA ASP A 228 10.08 6.44 25.17
C ASP A 228 11.24 6.26 24.20
N GLN A 229 12.07 7.29 24.06
CA GLN A 229 13.32 7.22 23.33
C GLN A 229 14.28 6.30 24.10
N PRO A 230 14.96 5.35 23.44
CA PRO A 230 16.02 4.59 24.08
C PRO A 230 17.08 5.55 24.64
N LYS A 231 17.38 5.44 25.94
CA LYS A 231 18.44 6.24 26.55
C LYS A 231 19.79 5.84 25.94
N GLU A 232 20.47 6.77 25.29
CA GLU A 232 21.86 6.58 24.90
C GLU A 232 22.73 6.61 26.17
N ASP A 233 23.01 5.44 26.74
CA ASP A 233 23.88 5.26 27.91
C ASP A 233 25.29 5.81 27.65
N THR A 234 25.48 7.07 28.03
CA THR A 234 26.70 7.85 27.83
C THR A 234 27.29 8.24 29.17
N GLU A 235 28.62 8.15 29.28
CA GLU A 235 29.45 8.51 30.44
C GLU A 235 29.20 7.74 31.75
N SER A 236 29.78 6.54 31.80
CA SER A 236 30.32 6.01 33.06
C SER A 236 31.59 6.78 33.48
N LYS A 237 31.66 7.31 34.71
CA LYS A 237 32.90 7.35 35.53
C LYS A 237 32.56 7.52 37.04
N PRO A 238 33.51 7.23 37.97
CA PRO A 238 33.16 6.69 39.29
C PRO A 238 33.37 7.67 40.45
N ILE A 239 32.92 7.26 41.64
CA ILE A 239 33.59 7.51 42.93
C ILE A 239 33.37 6.29 43.84
N SER A 240 34.31 6.03 44.74
CA SER A 240 34.34 4.83 45.60
C SER A 240 34.15 5.15 47.08
N THR A 241 33.77 4.12 47.85
CA THR A 241 34.08 3.92 49.29
C THR A 241 33.71 5.02 50.30
N THR A 242 32.63 4.80 51.06
CA THR A 242 32.60 4.66 52.54
C THR A 242 31.13 4.50 52.98
N GLY A 243 30.77 3.73 54.02
CA GLY A 243 31.53 2.79 54.84
C GLY A 243 30.70 2.42 56.09
N GLY A 244 30.72 1.16 56.54
CA GLY A 244 30.02 0.76 57.77
C GLY A 244 29.44 -0.66 57.76
N SER A 245 29.69 -1.34 58.88
CA SER A 245 29.09 -2.57 59.42
C SER A 245 27.54 -2.69 59.26
N THR A 246 26.93 -3.88 59.34
CA THR A 246 27.30 -5.03 60.21
C THR A 246 26.79 -6.37 59.64
N SER A 247 27.43 -7.48 60.04
CA SER A 247 26.96 -8.86 59.81
C SER A 247 25.82 -9.28 60.75
N ILE A 248 25.02 -10.28 60.36
CA ILE A 248 24.66 -11.50 61.14
C ILE A 248 23.64 -12.36 60.35
N ASP A 249 23.95 -13.66 60.25
CA ASP A 249 23.10 -14.77 59.78
C ASP A 249 22.64 -15.62 61.00
N PRO A 250 21.73 -16.63 60.88
CA PRO A 250 20.53 -16.76 60.04
C PRO A 250 19.31 -17.36 60.83
N THR A 251 18.28 -17.84 60.10
CA THR A 251 17.22 -18.81 60.48
C THR A 251 16.04 -18.43 61.41
N GLY A 252 14.83 -18.88 60.99
CA GLY A 252 13.60 -19.03 61.78
C GLY A 252 12.56 -17.90 61.65
N ILE A 253 11.24 -18.12 61.61
CA ILE A 253 10.41 -19.33 61.37
C ILE A 253 8.93 -18.88 61.19
N VAL A 254 8.19 -19.37 60.17
CA VAL A 254 6.69 -19.50 60.10
C VAL A 254 5.83 -18.19 60.21
N THR A 255 4.63 -17.96 59.63
CA THR A 255 3.63 -18.67 58.79
C THR A 255 3.18 -17.69 57.65
N SER A 256 2.66 -18.09 56.49
CA SER A 256 1.42 -18.86 56.25
C SER A 256 1.43 -19.39 54.80
N LEU A 257 1.22 -20.69 54.57
CA LEU A 257 -0.10 -21.31 54.28
C LEU A 257 -0.82 -20.61 53.10
N GLN A 258 -0.64 -21.11 51.87
CA GLN A 258 -1.56 -22.05 51.18
C GLN A 258 -2.68 -21.31 50.43
N GLU A 259 -3.17 -21.77 49.27
CA GLU A 259 -3.37 -23.16 48.86
C GLU A 259 -2.89 -23.50 47.43
N THR A 260 -2.86 -24.81 47.09
CA THR A 260 -2.04 -25.35 45.98
C THR A 260 -2.84 -25.94 44.82
N GLN A 261 -2.32 -25.81 43.61
CA GLN A 261 -2.70 -26.64 42.46
C GLN A 261 -2.35 -28.13 42.68
N LYS A 262 -3.20 -29.05 42.17
CA LYS A 262 -2.86 -30.16 41.23
C LYS A 262 -4.12 -31.01 40.95
N THR A 263 -4.58 -31.22 39.71
CA THR A 263 -4.03 -32.06 38.59
C THR A 263 -4.29 -33.56 38.76
N THR A 264 -4.92 -34.24 37.77
CA THR A 264 -4.51 -35.52 37.09
C THR A 264 -5.65 -36.20 36.29
N LEU A 265 -5.29 -36.94 35.24
CA LEU A 265 -6.08 -37.46 34.10
C LEU A 265 -6.98 -38.71 34.32
N SER A 266 -8.17 -38.73 33.65
CA SER A 266 -8.80 -39.78 32.77
C SER A 266 -8.92 -41.28 33.21
N PRO A 267 -9.56 -42.25 32.47
CA PRO A 267 -10.40 -42.23 31.23
C PRO A 267 -11.67 -43.19 31.19
N GLN A 268 -12.34 -43.28 30.00
CA GLN A 268 -13.16 -44.40 29.41
C GLN A 268 -14.69 -44.65 29.69
N LEU A 269 -15.42 -44.88 28.57
CA LEU A 269 -16.60 -45.77 28.27
C LEU A 269 -18.03 -45.62 28.88
N ARG A 270 -19.02 -45.31 28.01
CA ARG A 270 -20.01 -46.30 27.46
C ARG A 270 -20.87 -45.80 26.27
N HIS A 271 -21.63 -46.72 25.63
CA HIS A 271 -22.50 -46.55 24.44
C HIS A 271 -23.80 -45.74 24.72
N ARG A 272 -24.76 -45.44 23.81
CA ARG A 272 -25.21 -45.96 22.46
C ARG A 272 -26.11 -44.86 21.81
N HIS A 273 -26.70 -44.88 20.60
CA HIS A 273 -26.86 -45.86 19.50
C HIS A 273 -26.91 -45.15 18.10
N ILE A 274 -27.78 -45.57 17.16
CA ILE A 274 -27.92 -45.15 15.74
C ILE A 274 -29.41 -45.26 15.33
N HIS A 275 -29.90 -44.42 14.40
CA HIS A 275 -30.97 -44.81 13.48
C HIS A 275 -30.85 -44.11 12.11
N SER A 276 -31.37 -44.75 11.06
CA SER A 276 -31.23 -44.34 9.64
C SER A 276 -32.53 -44.52 8.83
N ARG A 277 -32.66 -43.73 7.75
CA ARG A 277 -33.51 -43.86 6.53
C ARG A 277 -33.14 -42.68 5.60
N GLN A 278 -32.87 -42.75 4.29
CA GLN A 278 -33.10 -43.72 3.19
C GLN A 278 -34.42 -43.55 2.41
N ASN A 279 -34.40 -42.73 1.35
CA ASN A 279 -34.82 -42.97 -0.06
C ASN A 279 -34.56 -41.67 -0.89
N SER A 280 -34.22 -41.62 -2.19
CA SER A 280 -34.88 -42.05 -3.46
C SER A 280 -36.26 -41.40 -3.73
N ASP A 281 -36.64 -40.96 -4.94
CA ASP A 281 -36.00 -41.09 -6.29
C ASP A 281 -36.44 -40.03 -7.34
N VAL A 282 -35.72 -40.02 -8.47
CA VAL A 282 -35.99 -39.57 -9.88
C VAL A 282 -37.34 -38.89 -10.28
N GLN A 283 -37.28 -37.75 -10.99
CA GLN A 283 -37.88 -37.42 -12.34
C GLN A 283 -37.53 -35.92 -12.66
N LYS A 284 -37.02 -35.39 -13.79
CA LYS A 284 -37.05 -35.60 -15.26
C LYS A 284 -38.30 -35.10 -16.03
N GLN A 285 -38.24 -33.85 -16.53
CA GLN A 285 -38.69 -33.28 -17.84
C GLN A 285 -38.82 -31.73 -17.69
N GLU A 286 -38.36 -30.79 -18.54
CA GLU A 286 -37.91 -30.71 -19.95
C GLU A 286 -38.98 -30.23 -20.97
N LEU A 287 -38.55 -29.38 -21.92
CA LEU A 287 -39.20 -28.87 -23.15
C LEU A 287 -40.14 -27.61 -23.14
N THR A 288 -39.52 -26.48 -23.54
CA THR A 288 -39.88 -25.60 -24.69
C THR A 288 -40.98 -24.51 -24.68
N ALA A 289 -40.64 -23.45 -25.44
CA ALA A 289 -41.47 -22.64 -26.36
C ALA A 289 -42.11 -21.30 -25.91
N SER A 290 -41.80 -20.26 -26.70
CA SER A 290 -42.54 -19.00 -26.90
C SER A 290 -43.40 -19.13 -28.20
N PRO A 291 -44.28 -18.18 -28.62
CA PRO A 291 -44.37 -16.77 -28.24
C PRO A 291 -45.80 -16.17 -28.03
N SER A 292 -45.81 -14.84 -27.83
CA SER A 292 -46.84 -13.78 -28.07
C SER A 292 -48.16 -14.10 -28.83
N PRO A 293 -49.28 -13.34 -28.65
CA PRO A 293 -49.28 -11.87 -28.48
C PRO A 293 -50.35 -11.22 -27.54
N ARG A 294 -50.36 -9.88 -27.53
CA ARG A 294 -51.20 -8.97 -26.73
C ARG A 294 -52.69 -8.98 -27.15
N ARG A 295 -53.59 -8.66 -26.21
CA ARG A 295 -54.95 -8.16 -26.46
C ARG A 295 -55.28 -6.98 -25.54
N PHE A 296 -55.89 -5.92 -26.07
CA PHE A 296 -56.30 -4.72 -25.32
C PHE A 296 -57.78 -4.78 -24.94
N THR A 297 -58.12 -4.40 -23.71
CA THR A 297 -59.46 -3.98 -23.21
C THR A 297 -59.27 -3.25 -21.85
N PRO A 298 -60.22 -2.42 -21.35
CA PRO A 298 -59.90 -1.00 -21.21
C PRO A 298 -59.95 -0.42 -19.77
N LEU A 299 -59.77 0.89 -19.69
CA LEU A 299 -59.64 1.71 -18.48
C LEU A 299 -60.99 1.90 -17.74
N SER A 300 -61.39 0.97 -16.86
CA SER A 300 -62.58 1.16 -16.01
C SER A 300 -62.66 0.34 -14.71
N THR A 301 -61.56 0.17 -13.97
CA THR A 301 -61.57 -0.32 -12.56
C THR A 301 -60.40 0.29 -11.78
N LEU A 302 -60.52 1.55 -11.36
CA LEU A 302 -59.65 2.19 -10.37
C LEU A 302 -60.49 2.53 -9.15
N GLU A 303 -60.60 1.62 -8.17
CA GLU A 303 -60.96 1.96 -6.76
C GLU A 303 -60.83 0.76 -5.79
N GLU A 304 -61.03 -0.50 -6.22
CA GLU A 304 -61.11 -1.68 -5.32
C GLU A 304 -59.85 -2.57 -5.23
N GLN A 305 -58.63 -2.02 -5.34
CA GLN A 305 -57.37 -2.77 -5.11
C GLN A 305 -56.36 -2.02 -4.21
N GLY A 306 -56.85 -1.30 -3.19
CA GLY A 306 -56.00 -0.58 -2.24
C GLY A 306 -55.29 -1.44 -1.18
N ASP A 307 -55.95 -2.49 -0.67
CA ASP A 307 -55.63 -3.03 0.66
C ASP A 307 -54.84 -4.36 0.71
N GLU A 308 -54.63 -5.07 -0.42
CA GLU A 308 -53.95 -6.38 -0.43
C GLU A 308 -52.42 -6.35 -0.72
N LEU A 309 -51.80 -5.17 -0.83
CA LEU A 309 -50.34 -5.03 -1.03
C LEU A 309 -49.55 -4.66 0.24
N ALA A 310 -50.20 -4.65 1.40
CA ALA A 310 -49.64 -4.12 2.66
C ALA A 310 -48.64 -5.03 3.41
N GLN A 311 -48.34 -6.25 2.93
CA GLN A 311 -47.57 -7.25 3.70
C GLN A 311 -46.51 -8.05 2.91
N ALA A 312 -45.51 -7.37 2.32
CA ALA A 312 -44.30 -8.04 1.82
C ALA A 312 -43.05 -7.13 1.69
N THR A 313 -42.69 -6.36 2.70
CA THR A 313 -41.36 -5.69 2.74
C THR A 313 -40.86 -5.58 4.19
N LEU A 314 -39.75 -6.24 4.49
CA LEU A 314 -39.01 -6.04 5.74
C LEU A 314 -38.37 -4.64 5.71
N PRO A 315 -38.50 -3.82 6.77
CA PRO A 315 -37.92 -2.48 6.78
C PRO A 315 -36.39 -2.57 6.77
N GLN A 316 -35.79 -2.01 5.71
CA GLN A 316 -34.38 -1.61 5.73
C GLN A 316 -34.18 -0.60 6.87
N PRO A 317 -33.07 -0.65 7.63
CA PRO A 317 -32.79 0.36 8.65
C PRO A 317 -32.58 1.72 7.99
N GLU A 318 -33.54 2.63 8.16
CA GLU A 318 -33.45 3.98 7.60
C GLU A 318 -32.22 4.71 8.16
N LYS A 319 -31.23 5.02 7.28
CA LYS A 319 -30.12 5.91 7.66
C LYS A 319 -30.75 7.24 8.11
N PRO A 320 -30.45 7.76 9.32
CA PRO A 320 -31.21 8.85 9.93
C PRO A 320 -31.21 10.10 9.04
N PRO A 321 -32.32 10.85 8.96
CA PRO A 321 -32.49 11.92 7.98
C PRO A 321 -31.41 12.99 8.11
N ARG A 322 -30.53 13.07 7.11
CA ARG A 322 -29.42 14.04 7.04
C ARG A 322 -29.99 15.45 7.19
N ARG A 323 -29.70 16.11 8.32
CA ARG A 323 -30.19 17.46 8.64
C ARG A 323 -29.44 18.52 7.82
N TYR A 324 -29.90 18.77 6.59
CA TYR A 324 -29.37 19.84 5.76
C TYR A 324 -29.61 21.21 6.41
N SER A 325 -28.57 22.04 6.47
CA SER A 325 -28.70 23.44 6.90
C SER A 325 -29.58 24.19 5.89
N MET A 326 -30.53 25.01 6.37
CA MET A 326 -31.36 25.86 5.50
C MET A 326 -30.52 26.79 4.59
N ARG A 327 -29.31 27.15 5.03
CA ARG A 327 -28.33 27.92 4.23
C ARG A 327 -27.78 27.13 3.03
N PHE A 328 -27.62 25.81 3.16
CA PHE A 328 -27.17 24.93 2.07
C PHE A 328 -28.27 24.77 1.01
N ILE A 329 -29.51 24.59 1.45
CA ILE A 329 -30.69 24.46 0.58
C ILE A 329 -30.90 25.75 -0.23
N SER A 330 -30.90 26.92 0.42
CA SER A 330 -31.08 28.20 -0.28
C SER A 330 -29.92 28.52 -1.22
N LEU A 331 -28.69 28.15 -0.87
CA LEU A 331 -27.53 28.28 -1.75
C LEU A 331 -27.71 27.42 -3.02
N GLN A 332 -28.09 26.14 -2.90
CA GLN A 332 -28.31 25.26 -4.06
C GLN A 332 -29.35 25.82 -5.03
N VAL A 333 -30.47 26.35 -4.53
CA VAL A 333 -31.55 26.90 -5.39
C VAL A 333 -31.08 28.11 -6.20
N ILE A 334 -30.27 28.99 -5.61
CA ILE A 334 -29.69 30.14 -6.31
C ILE A 334 -28.58 29.72 -7.29
N LEU A 335 -27.87 28.63 -6.98
CA LEU A 335 -26.68 28.19 -7.72
C LEU A 335 -26.98 27.28 -8.92
N ALA A 336 -28.08 26.51 -8.90
CA ALA A 336 -28.44 25.64 -10.02
C ALA A 336 -28.65 26.38 -11.37
N PRO A 337 -29.28 27.57 -11.43
CA PRO A 337 -29.30 28.40 -12.64
C PRO A 337 -27.89 28.83 -13.10
N LEU A 338 -27.00 29.16 -12.16
CA LEU A 338 -25.62 29.56 -12.46
C LEU A 338 -24.77 28.39 -12.96
N GLN A 339 -24.98 27.18 -12.42
CA GLN A 339 -24.36 25.94 -12.92
C GLN A 339 -24.81 25.66 -14.36
N ASN A 340 -26.11 25.76 -14.65
CA ASN A 340 -26.63 25.59 -16.02
C ASN A 340 -26.06 26.64 -16.98
N MET A 341 -26.05 27.93 -16.60
CA MET A 341 -25.42 29.01 -17.37
C MET A 341 -23.92 28.73 -17.61
N TRP A 342 -23.21 28.25 -16.60
CA TRP A 342 -21.80 27.90 -16.68
C TRP A 342 -21.57 26.71 -17.63
N PHE A 343 -22.39 25.67 -17.60
CA PHE A 343 -22.33 24.58 -18.58
C PHE A 343 -22.54 25.08 -20.02
N TYR A 344 -23.44 26.04 -20.26
CA TYR A 344 -23.57 26.67 -21.57
C TYR A 344 -22.32 27.48 -21.97
N ILE A 345 -21.72 28.25 -21.05
CA ILE A 345 -20.48 29.01 -21.30
C ILE A 345 -19.33 28.05 -21.62
N ILE A 346 -19.13 26.99 -20.83
CA ILE A 346 -18.10 25.98 -21.05
C ILE A 346 -18.35 25.21 -22.36
N SER A 347 -19.60 24.89 -22.69
CA SER A 347 -19.96 24.28 -23.99
C SER A 347 -19.57 25.20 -25.17
N LEU A 348 -19.93 26.48 -25.10
CA LEU A 348 -19.62 27.48 -26.15
C LEU A 348 -18.10 27.67 -26.32
N LEU A 349 -17.36 27.77 -25.20
CA LEU A 349 -15.91 27.89 -25.20
C LEU A 349 -15.24 26.61 -25.71
N THR A 350 -15.73 25.43 -25.33
CA THR A 350 -15.22 24.14 -25.81
C THR A 350 -15.45 24.00 -27.31
N LEU A 351 -16.62 24.37 -27.84
CA LEU A 351 -16.92 24.36 -29.28
C LEU A 351 -15.98 25.29 -30.08
N SER A 352 -15.56 26.41 -29.48
CA SER A 352 -14.56 27.31 -30.06
C SER A 352 -13.15 26.70 -30.06
N GLN A 353 -12.79 26.02 -28.96
CA GLN A 353 -11.51 25.32 -28.80
C GLN A 353 -11.40 24.09 -29.69
N GLU A 354 -12.48 23.35 -29.93
CA GLU A 354 -12.48 22.23 -30.87
C GLU A 354 -12.13 22.68 -32.29
N ARG A 355 -12.67 23.83 -32.74
CA ARG A 355 -12.31 24.39 -34.06
C ARG A 355 -10.83 24.76 -34.14
N TYR A 356 -10.27 25.37 -33.10
CA TYR A 356 -8.83 25.67 -33.02
C TYR A 356 -7.98 24.40 -33.00
N GLN A 357 -8.36 23.40 -32.19
CA GLN A 357 -7.70 22.11 -32.12
C GLN A 357 -7.81 21.32 -33.42
N HIS A 358 -8.91 21.41 -34.18
CA HIS A 358 -9.03 20.76 -35.49
C HIS A 358 -7.98 21.26 -36.49
N VAL A 359 -7.54 22.52 -36.39
CA VAL A 359 -6.41 23.05 -37.19
C VAL A 359 -5.06 22.52 -36.67
N VAL A 360 -4.87 22.43 -35.35
CA VAL A 360 -3.61 21.95 -34.72
C VAL A 360 -3.43 20.42 -34.81
N ARG A 361 -4.53 19.64 -34.84
CA ARG A 361 -4.55 18.17 -34.88
C ARG A 361 -3.80 17.58 -36.09
N GLN A 362 -3.60 18.34 -37.16
CA GLN A 362 -2.78 17.91 -38.30
C GLN A 362 -1.27 17.75 -37.99
N ARG A 363 -0.78 18.10 -36.80
CA ARG A 363 0.66 17.96 -36.45
C ARG A 363 1.03 17.08 -35.25
N LYS A 364 0.14 16.76 -34.30
CA LYS A 364 0.48 15.90 -33.14
C LYS A 364 -0.70 15.04 -32.65
N LYS A 365 -0.48 13.72 -32.51
CA LYS A 365 -1.34 12.83 -31.72
C LYS A 365 -1.07 13.07 -30.23
N SER A 366 -1.93 13.81 -29.55
CA SER A 366 -1.97 13.84 -28.07
C SER A 366 -2.66 12.59 -27.53
N ARG A 367 -2.27 12.14 -26.33
CA ARG A 367 -2.98 11.10 -25.58
C ARG A 367 -4.31 11.70 -25.10
N HIS A 368 -5.44 11.14 -25.52
CA HIS A 368 -6.78 11.68 -25.21
C HIS A 368 -7.37 11.12 -23.90
N VAL A 369 -6.51 10.64 -22.99
CA VAL A 369 -6.90 10.09 -21.68
C VAL A 369 -6.67 11.17 -20.63
N ARG A 370 -7.72 11.54 -19.90
CA ARG A 370 -7.61 12.43 -18.74
C ARG A 370 -6.78 11.72 -17.65
N LEU A 371 -5.58 12.23 -17.39
CA LEU A 371 -4.66 11.71 -16.38
C LEU A 371 -5.05 12.18 -14.96
N GLU A 372 -5.90 13.21 -14.88
CA GLU A 372 -6.45 13.76 -13.65
C GLU A 372 -7.59 12.90 -13.07
N ASP A 373 -8.44 12.29 -13.91
CA ASP A 373 -9.64 11.55 -13.48
C ASP A 373 -9.35 10.46 -12.42
N PRO A 374 -8.34 9.57 -12.57
CA PRO A 374 -8.16 8.46 -11.64
C PRO A 374 -7.59 8.91 -10.29
N VAL A 375 -6.73 9.93 -10.29
CA VAL A 375 -6.17 10.54 -9.07
C VAL A 375 -7.25 11.30 -8.30
N LEU A 376 -8.10 12.06 -9.01
CA LEU A 376 -9.24 12.74 -8.41
C LEU A 376 -10.24 11.73 -7.83
N ARG A 377 -10.57 10.67 -8.57
CA ARG A 377 -11.48 9.64 -8.05
C ARG A 377 -10.92 8.91 -6.82
N PHE A 378 -9.62 8.62 -6.79
CA PHE A 378 -8.99 8.08 -5.58
C PHE A 378 -9.14 9.02 -4.39
N THR A 379 -8.87 10.32 -4.56
CA THR A 379 -9.02 11.30 -3.46
C THR A 379 -10.48 11.51 -3.02
N GLU A 380 -11.45 11.43 -3.93
CA GLU A 380 -12.89 11.51 -3.60
C GLU A 380 -13.33 10.33 -2.69
N VAL A 381 -12.85 9.12 -2.99
CA VAL A 381 -13.09 7.92 -2.17
C VAL A 381 -12.30 7.97 -0.86
N ALA A 382 -11.00 8.27 -0.91
CA ALA A 382 -10.11 8.20 0.26
C ALA A 382 -10.48 9.18 1.38
N PHE A 383 -11.10 10.32 1.07
CA PHE A 383 -11.60 11.28 2.06
C PHE A 383 -13.11 11.12 2.38
N CYS A 384 -13.74 10.04 1.91
CA CYS A 384 -15.19 9.76 2.04
C CYS A 384 -16.06 10.97 1.64
N VAL A 385 -15.73 11.62 0.52
CA VAL A 385 -16.33 12.90 0.12
C VAL A 385 -17.84 12.78 -0.09
N GLU A 386 -18.34 11.65 -0.61
CA GLU A 386 -19.77 11.41 -0.85
C GLU A 386 -20.65 11.44 0.42
N ASP A 387 -20.08 11.11 1.60
CA ASP A 387 -20.82 11.14 2.86
C ASP A 387 -21.00 12.54 3.44
N ARG A 388 -20.18 13.49 3.00
CA ARG A 388 -20.07 14.84 3.57
C ARG A 388 -20.71 15.83 2.59
N PRO A 389 -21.98 16.26 2.78
CA PRO A 389 -22.71 16.98 1.74
C PRO A 389 -22.14 18.36 1.41
N VAL A 390 -21.37 19.00 2.32
CA VAL A 390 -20.70 20.28 2.02
C VAL A 390 -19.38 20.04 1.30
N VAL A 391 -18.56 19.05 1.72
CA VAL A 391 -17.37 18.64 0.95
C VAL A 391 -17.76 18.16 -0.46
N LEU A 392 -18.79 17.32 -0.61
CA LEU A 392 -19.27 16.84 -1.93
C LEU A 392 -19.72 18.00 -2.82
N TRP A 393 -20.40 19.00 -2.25
CA TRP A 393 -20.75 20.21 -2.99
C TRP A 393 -19.50 21.01 -3.37
N ALA A 394 -18.57 21.24 -2.45
CA ALA A 394 -17.32 21.97 -2.72
C ALA A 394 -16.46 21.27 -3.78
N TRP A 395 -16.30 19.95 -3.66
CA TRP A 395 -15.61 19.07 -4.60
C TRP A 395 -16.23 19.16 -6.01
N ARG A 396 -17.56 19.04 -6.11
CA ARG A 396 -18.27 19.21 -7.39
C ARG A 396 -18.16 20.63 -7.95
N MET A 397 -18.11 21.66 -7.10
CA MET A 397 -17.89 23.05 -7.54
C MET A 397 -16.46 23.28 -8.03
N VAL A 398 -15.45 22.71 -7.38
CA VAL A 398 -14.05 22.68 -7.89
C VAL A 398 -13.99 21.92 -9.21
N GLY A 399 -14.66 20.76 -9.30
CA GLY A 399 -14.86 19.96 -10.51
C GLY A 399 -15.46 20.77 -11.67
N MET A 400 -16.56 21.49 -11.42
CA MET A 400 -17.29 22.23 -12.46
C MET A 400 -16.62 23.55 -12.84
N PHE A 401 -16.01 24.29 -11.92
CA PHE A 401 -15.51 25.65 -12.18
C PHE A 401 -13.99 25.71 -12.34
N ILE A 402 -13.21 25.12 -11.43
CA ILE A 402 -11.75 25.26 -11.46
C ILE A 402 -11.13 24.44 -12.60
N TRP A 403 -11.54 23.18 -12.78
CA TRP A 403 -10.94 22.32 -13.81
C TRP A 403 -11.19 22.80 -15.25
N PRO A 404 -12.40 23.26 -15.64
CA PRO A 404 -12.58 23.87 -16.96
C PRO A 404 -11.83 25.19 -17.14
N ILE A 405 -11.72 26.04 -16.09
CA ILE A 405 -10.88 27.25 -16.16
C ILE A 405 -9.41 26.88 -16.38
N ALA A 406 -8.87 25.92 -15.63
CA ALA A 406 -7.50 25.44 -15.81
C ALA A 406 -7.29 24.88 -17.23
N ARG A 407 -8.26 24.10 -17.74
CA ARG A 407 -8.22 23.53 -19.11
C ARG A 407 -8.35 24.58 -20.21
N ILE A 408 -9.00 25.71 -19.96
CA ILE A 408 -9.18 26.81 -20.92
C ILE A 408 -7.97 27.76 -20.90
N LEU A 409 -7.44 28.11 -19.72
CA LEU A 409 -6.34 29.06 -19.57
C LEU A 409 -4.96 28.42 -19.86
N GLY A 410 -4.71 27.19 -19.41
CA GLY A 410 -3.49 26.46 -19.74
C GLY A 410 -3.58 25.64 -21.04
N GLY A 411 -4.80 25.35 -21.50
CA GLY A 411 -5.03 24.22 -22.40
C GLY A 411 -4.93 22.88 -21.64
N GLY A 412 -5.69 21.86 -22.03
CA GLY A 412 -5.58 20.52 -21.41
C GLY A 412 -4.17 19.92 -21.49
N VAL A 413 -3.40 20.30 -22.52
CA VAL A 413 -1.98 19.93 -22.64
C VAL A 413 -1.14 20.40 -21.44
N PHE A 414 -1.49 21.52 -20.78
CA PHE A 414 -0.77 22.02 -19.61
C PHE A 414 -1.04 21.19 -18.36
N THR A 415 -2.30 20.78 -18.09
CA THR A 415 -2.61 19.89 -16.96
C THR A 415 -1.95 18.53 -17.17
N ASP A 416 -2.05 17.97 -18.37
CA ASP A 416 -1.45 16.68 -18.70
C ASP A 416 0.08 16.74 -18.59
N LYS A 417 0.72 17.81 -19.09
CA LYS A 417 2.17 18.03 -18.98
C LYS A 417 2.64 18.36 -17.58
N PHE A 418 1.84 19.02 -16.75
CA PHE A 418 2.18 19.27 -15.36
C PHE A 418 2.18 17.95 -14.56
N LEU A 419 1.20 17.08 -14.77
CA LEU A 419 1.13 15.77 -14.14
C LEU A 419 2.26 14.85 -14.65
N GLU A 420 2.53 14.83 -15.95
CA GLU A 420 3.66 14.12 -16.56
C GLU A 420 5.02 14.60 -15.99
N GLN A 421 5.24 15.91 -15.91
CA GLN A 421 6.44 16.50 -15.31
C GLN A 421 6.55 16.22 -13.81
N SER A 422 5.40 16.13 -13.10
CA SER A 422 5.35 15.73 -11.69
C SER A 422 5.78 14.28 -11.50
N VAL A 423 5.33 13.36 -12.38
CA VAL A 423 5.81 11.96 -12.39
C VAL A 423 7.31 11.90 -12.67
N TYR A 424 7.82 12.64 -13.65
CA TYR A 424 9.27 12.69 -13.90
C TYR A 424 10.08 13.35 -12.78
N HIS A 425 9.49 14.24 -11.98
CA HIS A 425 10.12 14.75 -10.76
C HIS A 425 10.14 13.69 -9.65
N LEU A 426 9.04 12.98 -9.42
CA LEU A 426 8.95 11.87 -8.45
C LEU A 426 9.91 10.72 -8.80
N LEU A 427 10.08 10.41 -10.09
CA LEU A 427 11.02 9.40 -10.60
C LEU A 427 12.41 9.97 -10.95
N SER A 428 12.75 11.19 -10.50
CA SER A 428 14.07 11.76 -10.75
C SER A 428 15.16 11.02 -9.98
N GLU A 429 16.39 11.00 -10.51
CA GLU A 429 17.56 10.31 -9.92
C GLU A 429 17.69 10.54 -8.40
N GLN A 430 17.52 11.79 -7.96
CA GLN A 430 17.65 12.19 -6.56
C GLN A 430 16.53 11.62 -5.67
N ARG A 431 15.29 11.55 -6.19
CA ARG A 431 14.15 10.94 -5.49
C ARG A 431 14.29 9.43 -5.43
N LEU A 432 14.70 8.78 -6.52
CA LEU A 432 14.93 7.32 -6.56
C LEU A 432 15.99 6.90 -5.54
N VAL A 433 17.14 7.59 -5.49
CA VAL A 433 18.19 7.34 -4.48
C VAL A 433 17.66 7.53 -3.05
N TYR A 434 16.86 8.58 -2.80
CA TYR A 434 16.24 8.81 -1.50
C TYR A 434 15.21 7.74 -1.11
N TYR A 435 14.38 7.26 -2.05
CA TYR A 435 13.45 6.15 -1.81
C TYR A 435 14.18 4.83 -1.54
N MET A 436 15.28 4.56 -2.26
CA MET A 436 16.18 3.43 -1.98
C MET A 436 16.81 3.54 -0.59
N GLN A 437 17.19 4.74 -0.14
CA GLN A 437 17.72 4.95 1.21
C GLN A 437 16.66 4.72 2.30
N ILE A 438 15.43 5.19 2.10
CA ILE A 438 14.29 4.88 2.99
C ILE A 438 14.07 3.36 3.06
N GLY A 439 13.98 2.67 1.92
CA GLY A 439 13.77 1.23 1.87
C GLY A 439 14.91 0.45 2.54
N ARG A 440 16.16 0.86 2.33
CA ARG A 440 17.35 0.29 2.96
C ARG A 440 17.30 0.43 4.48
N GLU A 441 16.92 1.58 5.01
CA GLU A 441 16.80 1.79 6.46
C GLU A 441 15.59 1.07 7.09
N THR A 442 14.52 0.83 6.32
CA THR A 442 13.31 0.14 6.80
C THR A 442 13.47 -1.38 6.85
N LEU A 443 14.38 -1.93 6.04
CA LEU A 443 14.77 -3.35 6.04
C LEU A 443 16.07 -3.62 6.82
N TRP A 444 16.98 -2.63 6.87
CA TRP A 444 18.27 -2.69 7.55
C TRP A 444 18.56 -1.42 8.40
N PRO A 445 17.80 -1.15 9.47
CA PRO A 445 18.08 -0.04 10.39
C PRO A 445 19.47 -0.21 11.03
N GLY A 446 20.26 0.87 11.03
CA GLY A 446 21.67 0.82 11.46
C GLY A 446 22.55 -0.16 10.67
N GLY A 447 22.09 -0.64 9.50
CA GLY A 447 22.76 -1.65 8.71
C GLY A 447 22.64 -3.09 9.26
N LYS A 448 21.72 -3.38 10.19
CA LYS A 448 21.37 -4.75 10.66
C LYS A 448 19.98 -5.12 10.15
N PHE A 449 19.79 -6.34 9.66
CA PHE A 449 18.47 -6.80 9.20
C PHE A 449 17.45 -6.82 10.34
N VAL A 450 16.18 -6.48 10.05
CA VAL A 450 15.09 -6.53 11.04
C VAL A 450 14.67 -7.97 11.31
N THR A 451 15.27 -8.59 12.32
CA THR A 451 14.78 -9.84 12.90
C THR A 451 13.47 -9.60 13.65
N ALA A 452 12.52 -10.53 13.57
CA ALA A 452 11.18 -10.45 14.19
C ALA A 452 11.13 -10.36 15.73
N GLY A 453 12.27 -10.17 16.42
CA GLY A 453 12.37 -9.99 17.86
C GLY A 453 12.22 -8.54 18.35
N THR A 454 12.33 -7.54 17.47
CA THR A 454 12.07 -6.13 17.79
C THR A 454 10.69 -5.71 17.29
N LEU A 455 9.65 -6.38 17.80
CA LEU A 455 8.26 -5.93 17.60
C LEU A 455 8.08 -4.61 18.38
N PRO A 456 7.76 -3.49 17.71
CA PRO A 456 7.52 -2.21 18.39
C PRO A 456 6.32 -2.32 19.34
N THR A 457 6.37 -1.68 20.50
CA THR A 457 5.23 -1.72 21.44
C THR A 457 3.97 -1.11 20.81
N GLU A 458 2.78 -1.49 21.29
CA GLU A 458 1.53 -0.90 20.79
C GLU A 458 1.50 0.63 20.98
N GLU A 459 2.18 1.14 22.02
CA GLU A 459 2.35 2.57 22.27
C GLU A 459 3.25 3.22 21.20
N GLU A 460 4.39 2.63 20.85
CA GLU A 460 5.24 3.08 19.73
C GLU A 460 4.50 3.05 18.38
N GLN A 461 3.73 2.01 18.11
CA GLN A 461 2.95 1.88 16.88
C GLN A 461 1.89 2.98 16.76
N ASN A 462 1.16 3.25 17.85
CA ASN A 462 0.18 4.32 17.91
C ASN A 462 0.82 5.72 17.85
N ALA A 463 1.96 5.93 18.53
CA ALA A 463 2.74 7.15 18.46
C ALA A 463 3.21 7.47 17.03
N LEU A 464 3.74 6.47 16.32
CA LEU A 464 4.18 6.58 14.93
C LEU A 464 2.99 6.83 13.98
N ARG A 465 1.85 6.15 14.18
CA ARG A 465 0.62 6.40 13.42
C ARG A 465 0.16 7.86 13.58
N ILE A 466 0.09 8.36 14.82
CA ILE A 466 -0.29 9.74 15.10
C ILE A 466 0.72 10.73 14.48
N GLN A 467 2.02 10.42 14.49
CA GLN A 467 3.03 11.22 13.79
C GLN A 467 2.79 11.25 12.28
N ALA A 468 2.49 10.10 11.65
CA ALA A 468 2.20 9.97 10.23
C ALA A 468 0.93 10.75 9.82
N GLU A 469 -0.16 10.59 10.57
CA GLU A 469 -1.43 11.33 10.37
C GLU A 469 -1.20 12.84 10.43
N ARG A 470 -0.51 13.33 11.46
CA ARG A 470 -0.22 14.77 11.62
C ARG A 470 0.70 15.30 10.52
N LYS A 471 1.73 14.55 10.12
CA LYS A 471 2.60 14.89 8.98
C LYS A 471 1.82 15.01 7.67
N LEU A 472 0.88 14.10 7.41
CA LEU A 472 0.04 14.12 6.22
C LEU A 472 -0.89 15.35 6.19
N VAL A 473 -1.49 15.72 7.33
CA VAL A 473 -2.26 16.98 7.45
C VAL A 473 -1.39 18.19 7.10
N LEU A 474 -0.16 18.28 7.63
CA LEU A 474 0.76 19.39 7.35
C LEU A 474 1.29 19.44 5.90
N ALA A 475 1.13 18.36 5.13
CA ALA A 475 1.51 18.26 3.73
C ALA A 475 0.38 18.67 2.76
N ILE A 476 -0.86 18.82 3.22
CA ILE A 476 -1.98 19.34 2.42
C ILE A 476 -1.80 20.86 2.25
N PRO A 477 -1.87 21.41 1.02
CA PRO A 477 -1.82 22.86 0.82
C PRO A 477 -3.09 23.56 1.32
N ASP A 478 -2.96 24.76 1.89
CA ASP A 478 -4.03 25.58 2.48
C ASP A 478 -5.26 25.80 1.56
N ILE A 479 -5.06 25.77 0.24
CA ILE A 479 -6.13 25.89 -0.77
C ILE A 479 -6.99 24.61 -0.83
N VAL A 480 -6.35 23.45 -0.67
CA VAL A 480 -6.98 22.12 -0.70
C VAL A 480 -7.60 21.81 0.67
N GLU A 481 -6.95 22.23 1.76
CA GLU A 481 -7.47 22.15 3.14
C GLU A 481 -8.91 22.68 3.24
N ARG A 482 -9.15 23.90 2.73
CA ARG A 482 -10.47 24.58 2.72
C ARG A 482 -11.51 23.94 1.78
N VAL A 483 -11.12 22.97 0.97
CA VAL A 483 -12.01 22.24 0.03
C VAL A 483 -12.34 20.85 0.57
N LEU A 484 -11.36 20.15 1.15
CA LEU A 484 -11.53 18.80 1.70
C LEU A 484 -12.09 18.80 3.14
N PHE A 485 -11.87 19.87 3.91
CA PHE A 485 -12.28 19.96 5.30
C PHE A 485 -13.29 21.10 5.50
N GLU A 486 -14.44 20.79 6.11
CA GLU A 486 -15.54 21.74 6.36
C GLU A 486 -15.23 22.76 7.47
N THR A 487 -14.09 22.62 8.14
CA THR A 487 -13.75 23.23 9.43
C THR A 487 -12.25 23.57 9.49
N SER A 488 -11.88 24.65 10.20
CA SER A 488 -10.49 25.10 10.41
C SER A 488 -9.72 24.35 11.50
N ASP A 489 -10.39 23.45 12.24
CA ASP A 489 -9.81 22.78 13.39
C ASP A 489 -8.92 21.61 12.95
N ILE A 490 -7.61 21.79 13.10
CA ILE A 490 -6.56 20.83 12.72
C ILE A 490 -6.75 19.44 13.37
N ASN A 491 -7.42 19.36 14.53
CA ASN A 491 -7.79 18.09 15.16
C ASN A 491 -8.85 17.31 14.34
N VAL A 492 -9.79 18.01 13.69
CA VAL A 492 -10.74 17.40 12.75
C VAL A 492 -10.01 16.95 11.49
N HIS A 493 -9.02 17.71 11.00
CA HIS A 493 -8.17 17.28 9.88
C HIS A 493 -7.43 15.97 10.20
N GLN A 494 -6.86 15.85 11.41
CA GLN A 494 -6.22 14.59 11.84
C GLN A 494 -7.24 13.44 11.88
N GLN A 495 -8.45 13.64 12.41
CA GLN A 495 -9.50 12.62 12.40
C GLN A 495 -9.89 12.19 10.97
N CYS A 496 -9.97 13.14 10.02
CA CYS A 496 -10.23 12.85 8.61
C CYS A 496 -9.07 12.06 7.98
N MET A 497 -7.82 12.38 8.32
CA MET A 497 -6.65 11.64 7.87
C MET A 497 -6.61 10.22 8.45
N SER A 498 -6.99 10.05 9.72
CA SER A 498 -7.11 8.74 10.37
C SER A 498 -8.18 7.86 9.71
N GLN A 499 -9.29 8.46 9.23
CA GLN A 499 -10.27 7.77 8.39
C GLN A 499 -9.69 7.39 7.02
N ALA A 500 -8.99 8.30 6.35
CA ALA A 500 -8.35 8.04 5.05
C ALA A 500 -7.22 7.00 5.09
N LEU A 501 -6.59 6.80 6.26
CA LEU A 501 -5.60 5.75 6.49
C LEU A 501 -6.18 4.45 7.05
N ALA A 502 -7.46 4.41 7.44
CA ALA A 502 -8.08 3.26 8.08
C ALA A 502 -7.99 1.94 7.28
N PRO A 503 -8.14 1.92 5.93
CA PRO A 503 -7.92 0.71 5.13
C PRO A 503 -6.49 0.15 5.30
N LEU A 504 -5.51 1.05 5.45
CA LEU A 504 -4.10 0.73 5.52
C LEU A 504 -3.62 0.28 6.92
N GLN A 505 -4.51 0.26 7.93
CA GLN A 505 -4.17 -0.15 9.30
C GLN A 505 -4.40 -1.65 9.57
N ASN A 506 -4.92 -2.42 8.62
CA ASN A 506 -5.07 -3.87 8.76
C ASN A 506 -4.04 -4.62 7.88
N PRO A 507 -3.19 -5.51 8.45
CA PRO A 507 -2.13 -6.17 7.70
C PRO A 507 -2.61 -7.20 6.68
N TYR A 508 -3.76 -7.86 6.91
CA TYR A 508 -4.35 -8.79 5.95
C TYR A 508 -4.87 -8.05 4.72
N ILE A 509 -5.61 -6.96 4.92
CA ILE A 509 -6.15 -6.11 3.86
C ILE A 509 -5.01 -5.47 3.06
N ASN A 510 -3.97 -4.94 3.72
CA ASN A 510 -2.75 -4.48 3.05
C ASN A 510 -2.11 -5.57 2.17
N LYS A 511 -2.13 -6.84 2.60
CA LYS A 511 -1.54 -7.96 1.85
C LYS A 511 -2.23 -8.17 0.49
N HIS A 512 -3.54 -7.97 0.40
CA HIS A 512 -4.24 -7.94 -0.90
C HIS A 512 -3.70 -6.83 -1.80
N LEU A 513 -3.59 -5.60 -1.27
CA LEU A 513 -3.07 -4.46 -2.01
C LEU A 513 -1.63 -4.71 -2.49
N VAL A 514 -0.75 -5.25 -1.63
CA VAL A 514 0.63 -5.61 -1.99
C VAL A 514 0.66 -6.65 -3.12
N PHE A 515 -0.15 -7.70 -3.05
CA PHE A 515 -0.19 -8.70 -4.13
C PHE A 515 -0.72 -8.13 -5.45
N TYR A 516 -1.80 -7.35 -5.44
CA TYR A 516 -2.29 -6.69 -6.66
C TYR A 516 -1.30 -5.64 -7.20
N MET A 517 -0.52 -4.98 -6.35
CA MET A 517 0.60 -4.12 -6.78
C MET A 517 1.72 -4.93 -7.42
N VAL A 518 2.08 -6.11 -6.89
CA VAL A 518 3.06 -7.01 -7.50
C VAL A 518 2.56 -7.49 -8.86
N ASP A 519 1.31 -7.97 -8.99
CA ASP A 519 0.74 -8.38 -10.27
C ASP A 519 0.71 -7.22 -11.29
N LEU A 520 0.39 -5.99 -10.86
CA LEU A 520 0.41 -4.80 -11.72
C LEU A 520 1.84 -4.44 -12.18
N ILE A 521 2.84 -4.53 -11.31
CA ILE A 521 4.25 -4.27 -11.66
C ILE A 521 4.78 -5.38 -12.56
N VAL A 522 4.50 -6.66 -12.26
CA VAL A 522 4.97 -7.80 -13.03
C VAL A 522 4.35 -7.80 -14.43
N SER A 523 3.04 -7.58 -14.56
CA SER A 523 2.36 -7.53 -15.86
C SER A 523 2.77 -6.33 -16.73
N THR A 524 3.35 -5.27 -16.16
CA THR A 524 3.84 -4.09 -16.90
C THR A 524 5.34 -4.12 -17.21
N VAL A 525 6.17 -4.72 -16.35
CA VAL A 525 7.61 -4.93 -16.60
C VAL A 525 7.89 -6.19 -17.43
N PHE A 526 7.04 -7.21 -17.30
CA PHE A 526 7.15 -8.53 -17.94
C PHE A 526 5.83 -8.90 -18.65
N PRO A 527 5.44 -8.16 -19.72
CA PRO A 527 4.20 -8.42 -20.45
C PRO A 527 4.15 -9.85 -21.05
N GLU A 528 5.30 -10.48 -21.29
CA GLU A 528 5.41 -11.89 -21.70
C GLU A 528 4.93 -12.91 -20.64
N LEU A 529 4.82 -12.50 -19.37
CA LEU A 529 4.25 -13.33 -18.29
C LEU A 529 2.74 -13.14 -18.15
N ALA A 530 2.22 -11.96 -18.51
CA ALA A 530 0.77 -11.70 -18.57
C ALA A 530 0.13 -12.30 -19.84
N TYR A 531 0.90 -12.44 -20.93
CA TYR A 531 0.39 -12.95 -22.20
C TYR A 531 0.48 -14.48 -22.31
N ASN A 532 -0.63 -15.15 -22.00
CA ASN A 532 -0.83 -16.56 -22.37
C ASN A 532 -1.21 -16.67 -23.87
N PRO A 533 -0.39 -17.25 -24.76
CA PRO A 533 -0.71 -17.42 -26.18
C PRO A 533 -1.68 -18.60 -26.44
N VAL A 534 -2.83 -18.62 -25.75
CA VAL A 534 -3.83 -19.70 -25.83
C VAL A 534 -5.09 -19.22 -26.58
N LYS A 535 -4.91 -18.98 -27.89
CA LYS A 535 -5.94 -18.97 -28.96
C LYS A 535 -5.32 -18.56 -30.32
N ALA A 536 -4.45 -19.40 -30.85
CA ALA A 536 -3.78 -19.21 -32.14
C ALA A 536 -3.49 -20.54 -32.87
N THR A 537 -4.40 -21.50 -32.76
CA THR A 537 -4.44 -22.80 -33.46
C THR A 537 -5.90 -23.16 -33.74
#